data_AF-A0A4R6YF25-F1
#
_entry.id   AF-A0A4R6YF25-F1
#
_cell.length_a   1.000
_cell.length_b   1.000
_cell.length_c   1.000
_cell.angle_alpha   90.00
_cell.angle_beta   90.00
_cell.angle_gamma   90.00
#
_symmetry.space_group_name_H-M   'P 1'
#
loop_
_entity.id
_entity.type
_entity.pdbx_description
1 polymer ?
#
loop_
_entity_poly.entity_id
_entity_poly.type
_entity_poly.pdbx_seq_one_letter_code
_entity_poly.pdbx_strand_id
1 'polypeptide(L)'
;MARILEGKNRASADEAASFVDKFEELEAEVASERGKFMAACRAIREKQRELLEDAKSQGVKKSVVKAIAKARELEAKARDMLADIEDDEDRTYAVDIRKALGDDFSTLPLGAAAVEAADKPKKKKGPDPAAKAAADAWGKEDAAVAAKH
;
A
#
# COMPACT_ATOMS: atom_id res chain seq x y z
N MET A 1 25.50 -28.32 -5.53
CA MET A 1 26.96 -28.40 -5.77
C MET A 1 27.17 -28.66 -7.26
N ALA A 2 27.58 -27.64 -8.03
CA ALA A 2 27.85 -27.80 -9.46
C ALA A 2 29.23 -28.44 -9.67
N ARG A 3 29.30 -29.52 -10.46
CA ARG A 3 30.57 -30.15 -10.87
C ARG A 3 31.28 -29.20 -11.85
N ILE A 4 32.58 -28.99 -11.63
CA ILE A 4 33.44 -28.21 -12.53
C ILE A 4 33.57 -29.00 -13.84
N LEU A 5 33.21 -28.36 -14.97
CA LEU A 5 33.28 -28.95 -16.30
C LEU A 5 34.73 -28.90 -16.80
N GLU A 6 35.54 -29.92 -16.50
CA GLU A 6 36.86 -30.05 -17.09
C GLU A 6 36.74 -30.43 -18.57
N GLY A 7 37.06 -29.48 -19.47
CA GLY A 7 37.26 -29.74 -20.89
C GLY A 7 36.03 -29.61 -21.81
N LYS A 8 34.86 -29.17 -21.32
CA LYS A 8 33.67 -28.88 -22.17
C LYS A 8 33.18 -27.44 -21.98
N ASN A 9 32.96 -26.73 -23.09
CA ASN A 9 32.41 -25.35 -23.09
C ASN A 9 30.91 -25.28 -22.71
N ARG A 10 30.19 -26.41 -22.66
CA ARG A 10 28.77 -26.47 -22.29
C ARG A 10 28.46 -27.75 -21.52
N ALA A 11 27.62 -27.63 -20.50
CA ALA A 11 27.04 -28.77 -19.77
C ALA A 11 26.20 -29.65 -20.72
N SER A 12 26.03 -30.93 -20.39
CA SER A 12 25.08 -31.79 -21.11
C SER A 12 23.64 -31.32 -20.88
N ALA A 13 22.71 -31.75 -21.73
CA ALA A 13 21.30 -31.39 -21.59
C ALA A 13 20.72 -31.84 -20.23
N ASP A 14 21.09 -33.04 -19.77
CA ASP A 14 20.66 -33.58 -18.48
C ASP A 14 21.23 -32.79 -17.29
N GLU A 15 22.50 -32.38 -17.38
CA GLU A 15 23.14 -31.53 -16.36
C GLU A 15 22.46 -30.17 -16.30
N ALA A 16 22.15 -29.56 -17.45
CA ALA A 16 21.45 -28.29 -17.55
C ALA A 16 20.00 -28.38 -17.03
N ALA A 17 19.28 -29.46 -17.34
CA ALA A 17 17.92 -29.70 -16.83
C ALA A 17 17.88 -29.73 -15.31
N SER A 18 18.89 -30.36 -14.67
CA SER A 18 18.97 -30.42 -13.21
C SER A 18 19.14 -29.06 -12.51
N PHE A 19 19.53 -28.00 -13.23
CA PHE A 19 19.55 -26.64 -12.72
C PHE A 19 18.18 -25.95 -12.87
N VAL A 20 17.46 -26.24 -13.95
CA VAL A 20 16.09 -25.75 -14.15
C VAL A 20 15.17 -26.36 -13.10
N ASP A 21 15.22 -27.66 -12.87
CA ASP A 21 14.41 -28.34 -11.84
C ASP A 21 14.65 -27.72 -10.44
N LYS A 22 15.92 -27.51 -10.07
CA LYS A 22 16.26 -26.87 -8.80
C LYS A 22 15.81 -25.41 -8.73
N PHE A 23 15.84 -24.69 -9.86
CA PHE A 23 15.37 -23.31 -9.90
C PHE A 23 13.84 -23.26 -9.71
N GLU A 24 13.09 -24.16 -10.35
CA GLU A 24 11.65 -24.29 -10.17
C GLU A 24 11.28 -24.69 -8.73
N GLU A 25 12.04 -25.59 -8.11
CA GLU A 25 11.91 -25.91 -6.67
C GLU A 25 12.09 -24.66 -5.80
N LEU A 26 13.15 -23.88 -6.04
CA LEU A 26 13.41 -22.63 -5.31
C LEU A 26 12.31 -21.58 -5.57
N GLU A 27 11.77 -21.49 -6.79
CA GLU A 27 10.63 -20.61 -7.07
C GLU A 27 9.37 -21.04 -6.31
N ALA A 28 9.12 -22.35 -6.20
CA ALA A 28 8.02 -22.89 -5.41
C ALA A 28 8.19 -22.57 -3.91
N GLU A 29 9.42 -22.65 -3.38
CA GLU A 29 9.74 -22.22 -2.02
C GLU A 29 9.45 -20.73 -1.81
N VAL A 30 9.91 -19.86 -2.72
CA VAL A 30 9.63 -18.42 -2.68
C VAL A 30 8.12 -18.14 -2.71
N ALA A 31 7.38 -18.85 -3.56
CA ALA A 31 5.93 -18.71 -3.66
C ALA A 31 5.23 -19.13 -2.35
N SER A 32 5.68 -20.22 -1.74
CA SER A 32 5.18 -20.70 -0.44
C SER A 32 5.41 -19.68 0.67
N GLU A 33 6.62 -19.13 0.78
CA GLU A 33 6.94 -18.11 1.79
C GLU A 33 6.15 -16.81 1.59
N ARG A 34 5.98 -16.36 0.34
CA ARG A 34 5.09 -15.24 0.00
C ARG A 34 3.66 -15.52 0.45
N GLY A 35 3.17 -16.74 0.28
CA GLY A 35 1.86 -17.18 0.77
C GLY A 35 1.72 -17.02 2.28
N LYS A 36 2.71 -17.52 3.05
CA LYS A 36 2.75 -17.40 4.52
C LYS A 36 2.76 -15.94 4.97
N PHE A 37 3.62 -15.12 4.37
CA PHE A 37 3.71 -13.68 4.66
C PHE A 37 2.36 -12.97 4.44
N MET A 38 1.69 -13.26 3.32
CA MET A 38 0.38 -12.69 3.02
C MET A 38 -0.70 -13.16 3.99
N ALA A 39 -0.69 -14.44 4.39
CA ALA A 39 -1.61 -14.96 5.39
C ALA A 39 -1.43 -14.27 6.75
N ALA A 40 -0.18 -14.09 7.21
CA ALA A 40 0.13 -13.36 8.42
C ALA A 40 -0.34 -11.89 8.34
N CYS A 41 -0.09 -11.23 7.21
CA CYS A 41 -0.56 -9.87 6.97
C CYS A 41 -2.10 -9.77 6.99
N ARG A 42 -2.82 -10.76 6.46
CA ARG A 42 -4.30 -10.80 6.52
C ARG A 42 -4.79 -10.92 7.95
N ALA A 43 -4.23 -11.84 8.74
CA ALA A 43 -4.59 -12.01 10.15
C ALA A 43 -4.35 -10.74 10.98
N ILE A 44 -3.25 -10.02 10.73
CA ILE A 44 -2.97 -8.74 11.40
C ILE A 44 -3.99 -7.66 10.98
N ARG A 45 -4.36 -7.60 9.69
CA ARG A 45 -5.35 -6.64 9.19
C ARG A 45 -6.75 -6.89 9.77
N GLU A 46 -7.11 -8.14 10.03
CA GLU A 46 -8.35 -8.48 10.73
C GLU A 46 -8.35 -7.93 12.15
N LYS A 47 -7.29 -8.17 12.93
CA LYS A 47 -7.12 -7.59 14.27
C LYS A 47 -7.17 -6.06 14.27
N GLN A 48 -6.55 -5.42 13.27
CA GLN A 48 -6.65 -3.96 13.11
C GLN A 48 -8.09 -3.50 12.82
N ARG A 49 -8.85 -4.28 12.06
CA ARG A 49 -10.25 -3.97 11.77
C ARG A 49 -11.10 -4.08 13.04
N GLU A 50 -10.93 -5.14 13.82
CA GLU A 50 -11.61 -5.34 15.11
C GLU A 50 -11.34 -4.16 16.06
N LEU A 51 -10.06 -3.80 16.25
CA LEU A 51 -9.68 -2.64 17.07
C LEU A 51 -10.35 -1.34 16.60
N LEU A 52 -10.49 -1.15 15.29
CA LEU A 52 -11.16 0.03 14.73
C LEU A 52 -12.69 -0.02 14.93
N GLU A 53 -13.32 -1.19 14.94
CA GLU A 53 -14.72 -1.33 15.35
C GLU A 53 -14.90 -1.01 16.83
N ASP A 54 -14.00 -1.49 17.70
CA ASP A 54 -14.02 -1.18 19.14
C ASP A 54 -13.82 0.32 19.41
N ALA A 55 -12.87 0.94 18.72
CA ALA A 55 -12.70 2.40 18.79
C ALA A 55 -13.98 3.14 18.38
N LYS A 56 -14.67 2.63 17.34
CA LYS A 56 -15.93 3.21 16.87
C LYS A 56 -17.07 3.03 17.88
N SER A 57 -17.16 1.89 18.56
CA SER A 57 -18.17 1.66 19.61
C SER A 57 -17.99 2.60 20.79
N GLN A 58 -16.75 3.02 21.05
CA GLN A 58 -16.38 4.04 22.04
C GLN A 58 -16.50 5.49 21.53
N GLY A 59 -17.05 5.71 20.33
CA GLY A 59 -17.28 7.04 19.76
C GLY A 59 -16.10 7.64 19.01
N VAL A 60 -14.98 6.93 18.87
CA VAL A 60 -13.82 7.39 18.11
C VAL A 60 -13.95 7.01 16.63
N LYS A 61 -13.93 8.01 15.74
CA LYS A 61 -13.98 7.76 14.28
C LYS A 61 -12.73 7.00 13.83
N LYS A 62 -12.91 5.88 13.12
CA LYS A 62 -11.83 5.07 12.53
C LYS A 62 -10.81 5.87 11.73
N SER A 63 -11.28 6.87 10.98
CA SER A 63 -10.42 7.74 10.17
C SER A 63 -9.48 8.57 11.01
N VAL A 64 -9.90 9.00 12.21
CA VAL A 64 -9.08 9.78 13.14
C VAL A 64 -7.95 8.91 13.68
N VAL A 65 -8.26 7.69 14.14
CA VAL A 65 -7.24 6.73 14.61
C VAL A 65 -6.19 6.45 13.53
N LYS A 66 -6.64 6.19 12.29
CA LYS A 66 -5.74 5.96 11.16
C LYS A 66 -4.87 7.18 10.83
N ALA A 67 -5.46 8.38 10.84
CA ALA A 67 -4.73 9.61 10.55
C ALA A 67 -3.64 9.88 11.60
N ILE A 68 -3.95 9.74 12.89
CA ILE A 68 -2.98 9.92 13.98
C ILE A 68 -1.87 8.87 13.90
N ALA A 69 -2.22 7.60 13.71
CA ALA A 69 -1.21 6.54 13.57
C ALA A 69 -0.27 6.80 12.38
N LYS A 70 -0.81 7.28 11.25
CA LYS A 70 -0.03 7.61 10.06
C LYS A 70 0.86 8.84 10.28
N ALA A 71 0.37 9.87 10.97
CA ALA A 71 1.16 11.05 11.31
C ALA A 71 2.39 10.65 12.15
N ARG A 72 2.20 9.82 13.18
CA ARG A 72 3.30 9.31 14.01
C ARG A 72 4.31 8.47 13.24
N GLU A 73 3.86 7.66 12.28
CA GLU A 73 4.75 6.90 11.39
C GLU A 73 5.63 7.84 10.54
N LEU A 74 5.04 8.91 9.99
CA LEU A 74 5.77 9.89 9.18
C LEU A 74 6.74 10.71 10.02
N GLU A 75 6.37 11.07 11.24
CA GLU A 75 7.27 11.74 12.19
C GLU A 75 8.47 10.87 12.57
N ALA A 76 8.26 9.56 12.75
CA ALA A 76 9.36 8.62 13.00
C ALA A 76 10.30 8.57 11.78
N LYS A 77 9.74 8.40 10.58
CA LYS A 77 10.55 8.40 9.34
C LYS A 77 11.30 9.70 9.12
N ALA A 78 10.68 10.84 9.41
CA ALA A 78 11.34 12.14 9.31
C ALA A 78 12.50 12.26 10.32
N ARG A 79 12.36 11.69 11.51
CA ARG A 79 13.45 11.62 12.49
C ARG A 79 14.58 10.72 12.01
N ASP A 80 14.25 9.56 11.44
CA ASP A 80 15.25 8.63 10.90
C ASP A 80 16.04 9.30 9.75
N MET A 81 15.35 9.99 8.83
CA MET A 81 16.00 10.75 7.75
C MET A 81 16.93 11.85 8.24
N LEU A 82 16.59 12.52 9.35
CA LEU A 82 17.46 13.53 9.97
C LEU A 82 18.65 12.87 10.68
N ALA A 83 18.47 11.67 11.25
CA ALA A 83 19.54 10.92 11.89
C ALA A 83 20.55 10.38 10.85
N ASP A 84 20.09 10.02 9.65
CA ASP A 84 20.93 9.54 8.55
C ASP A 84 21.86 10.61 7.94
N ILE A 85 21.72 11.89 8.33
CA ILE A 85 22.69 12.93 7.95
C ILE A 85 24.03 12.60 8.63
N GLU A 86 25.05 12.32 7.83
CA GLU A 86 26.35 11.78 8.29
C GLU A 86 27.13 12.77 9.16
N ASP A 87 27.04 14.06 8.85
CA ASP A 87 27.73 15.13 9.56
C ASP A 87 26.88 15.73 10.69
N ASP A 88 27.44 15.80 11.90
CA ASP A 88 26.74 16.28 13.09
C ASP A 88 26.46 17.79 13.05
N GLU A 89 27.30 18.58 12.35
CA GLU A 89 27.06 20.02 12.14
C GLU A 89 25.90 20.23 11.17
N ASP A 90 25.86 19.48 10.06
CA ASP A 90 24.76 19.50 9.10
C ASP A 90 23.45 19.00 9.71
N ARG A 91 23.51 18.00 10.60
CA ARG A 91 22.34 17.53 11.35
C ARG A 91 21.80 18.63 12.26
N THR A 92 22.68 19.35 12.94
CA THR A 92 22.30 20.48 13.82
C THR A 92 21.72 21.62 13.00
N TYR A 93 22.33 21.94 11.86
CA TYR A 93 21.84 22.95 10.93
C TYR A 93 20.46 22.59 10.37
N ALA A 94 20.23 21.32 10.01
CA ALA A 94 18.92 20.83 9.56
C ALA A 94 17.84 20.98 10.65
N VAL A 95 18.17 20.75 11.92
CA VAL A 95 17.27 20.98 13.05
C VAL A 95 16.92 22.47 13.19
N ASP A 96 17.89 23.36 13.02
CA ASP A 96 17.66 24.80 13.11
C ASP A 96 16.87 25.35 11.91
N ILE A 97 17.10 24.84 10.70
CA ILE A 97 16.24 25.11 9.54
C ILE A 97 14.81 24.68 9.83
N ARG A 98 14.61 23.48 10.38
CA ARG A 98 13.26 22.99 10.74
C ARG A 98 12.58 23.89 11.77
N LYS A 99 13.29 24.33 12.81
CA LYS A 99 12.75 25.29 13.79
C LYS A 99 12.38 26.62 13.14
N ALA A 100 13.21 27.12 12.22
CA ALA A 100 12.95 28.37 11.51
C ALA A 100 11.76 28.29 10.55
N LEU A 101 11.50 27.12 9.95
CA LEU A 101 10.31 26.87 9.13
C LEU A 101 9.02 26.85 9.95
N GLY A 102 9.11 26.65 11.27
CA GLY A 102 7.98 26.61 12.18
C GLY A 102 7.16 25.31 12.12
N ASP A 103 6.40 25.06 13.17
CA ASP A 103 5.50 23.90 13.28
C ASP A 103 4.08 24.20 12.73
N ASP A 104 3.87 25.40 12.18
CA ASP A 104 2.58 25.83 11.64
C ASP A 104 2.35 25.22 10.25
N PHE A 105 1.70 24.06 10.22
CA PHE A 105 1.32 23.37 9.00
C PHE A 105 0.44 24.20 8.06
N SER A 106 -0.22 25.26 8.54
CA SER A 106 -1.12 26.10 7.74
C SER A 106 -0.39 27.07 6.80
N THR A 107 0.85 27.46 7.12
CA THR A 107 1.62 28.43 6.34
C THR A 107 2.50 27.78 5.29
N LEU A 108 2.71 26.46 5.38
CA LEU A 108 3.43 25.69 4.38
C LEU A 108 2.59 25.58 3.09
N PRO A 109 3.18 25.75 1.88
CA PRO A 109 2.45 25.70 0.61
C PRO A 109 1.61 24.42 0.44
N LEU A 110 2.12 23.29 0.92
CA LEU A 110 1.43 22.01 0.86
C LEU A 110 0.31 21.88 1.91
N GLY A 111 0.50 22.47 3.10
CA GLY A 111 -0.51 22.41 4.15
C GLY A 111 -1.66 23.38 3.92
N ALA A 112 -1.40 24.56 3.36
CA ALA A 112 -2.43 25.45 2.82
C ALA A 112 -3.26 24.74 1.73
N ALA A 113 -2.59 24.04 0.79
CA ALA A 113 -3.28 23.25 -0.24
C ALA A 113 -4.07 22.07 0.35
N ALA A 114 -3.61 21.45 1.44
CA ALA A 114 -4.31 20.37 2.12
C ALA A 114 -5.57 20.87 2.87
N VAL A 115 -5.50 22.04 3.50
CA VAL A 115 -6.66 22.71 4.12
C VAL A 115 -7.69 23.07 3.04
N GLU A 116 -7.27 23.70 1.94
CA GLU A 116 -8.16 24.00 0.81
C GLU A 116 -8.78 22.74 0.18
N ALA A 117 -8.04 21.63 0.16
CA ALA A 117 -8.56 20.35 -0.35
C ALA A 117 -9.53 19.69 0.64
N ALA A 118 -9.33 19.87 1.95
CA ALA A 118 -10.23 19.36 2.98
C ALA A 118 -11.57 20.12 3.01
N ASP A 119 -11.57 21.42 2.73
CA ASP A 119 -12.77 22.25 2.67
C ASP A 119 -13.61 22.05 1.38
N LYS A 120 -13.05 21.43 0.34
CA LYS A 120 -13.81 21.11 -0.88
C LYS A 120 -14.79 19.95 -0.60
N PRO A 121 -16.10 20.12 -0.85
CA PRO A 121 -17.05 19.03 -0.67
C PRO A 121 -16.69 17.88 -1.62
N LYS A 122 -16.55 16.66 -1.07
CA LYS A 122 -16.28 15.46 -1.87
C LYS A 122 -17.38 15.32 -2.91
N LYS A 123 -17.05 15.48 -4.20
CA LYS A 123 -17.98 15.16 -5.29
C LYS A 123 -18.42 13.71 -5.12
N LYS A 124 -19.73 13.50 -4.93
CA LYS A 124 -20.33 12.16 -5.05
C LYS A 124 -19.92 11.64 -6.42
N LYS A 125 -19.12 10.57 -6.47
CA LYS A 125 -18.93 9.80 -7.71
C LYS A 125 -20.33 9.41 -8.18
N GLY A 126 -20.76 9.96 -9.31
CA GLY A 126 -21.91 9.42 -10.02
C GLY A 126 -21.67 7.92 -10.31
N PRO A 127 -22.73 7.15 -10.54
CA PRO A 127 -22.59 5.71 -10.81
C PRO A 127 -21.59 5.50 -11.95
N ASP A 128 -20.68 4.53 -11.77
CA ASP A 128 -19.69 4.17 -12.78
C ASP A 128 -20.39 3.96 -14.13
N PRO A 129 -19.77 4.34 -15.26
CA PRO A 129 -20.39 4.21 -16.58
C PRO A 129 -20.81 2.76 -16.88
N ALA A 130 -20.09 1.78 -16.31
CA ALA A 130 -20.46 0.36 -16.35
C ALA A 130 -21.74 0.04 -15.55
N ALA A 131 -21.93 0.67 -14.39
CA ALA A 131 -23.15 0.51 -13.58
C ALA A 131 -24.36 1.18 -14.25
N LYS A 132 -24.15 2.32 -14.93
CA LYS A 132 -25.19 2.97 -15.74
C LYS A 132 -25.57 2.13 -16.96
N ALA A 133 -24.58 1.56 -17.66
CA ALA A 133 -24.82 0.67 -18.79
C ALA A 133 -25.53 -0.64 -18.38
N ALA A 134 -25.21 -1.20 -17.21
CA ALA A 134 -25.89 -2.37 -16.68
C ALA A 134 -27.36 -2.08 -16.32
N ALA A 135 -27.64 -0.93 -15.70
CA ALA A 135 -29.01 -0.50 -15.40
C ALA A 135 -29.84 -0.28 -16.67
N ASP A 136 -29.25 0.33 -17.70
CA ASP A 136 -29.91 0.55 -19.00
C ASP A 136 -30.12 -0.75 -19.79
N ALA A 137 -29.29 -1.78 -19.56
CA ALA A 137 -29.44 -3.10 -20.18
C ALA A 137 -30.58 -3.91 -19.54
N TRP A 138 -30.65 -3.93 -18.21
CA TRP A 138 -31.68 -4.69 -17.48
C TRP A 138 -33.06 -4.02 -17.56
N GLY A 139 -33.12 -2.68 -17.56
CA GLY A 139 -34.40 -1.96 -17.74
C GLY A 139 -35.07 -2.17 -19.11
N LYS A 140 -34.34 -2.67 -20.11
CA LYS A 140 -34.90 -3.00 -21.44
C LYS A 140 -35.43 -4.44 -21.53
N GLU A 141 -34.94 -5.35 -20.69
CA GLU A 141 -35.42 -6.74 -20.66
C GLU A 141 -36.82 -6.82 -20.01
N ASP A 142 -37.07 -6.04 -18.96
CA ASP A 142 -38.40 -5.98 -18.32
C ASP A 142 -39.49 -5.43 -19.26
N ALA A 143 -39.15 -4.47 -20.12
CA ALA A 143 -40.07 -3.93 -21.13
C ALA A 143 -40.39 -4.93 -22.26
N ALA A 144 -39.45 -5.84 -22.57
CA ALA A 144 -39.64 -6.86 -23.60
C ALA A 144 -40.46 -8.07 -23.11
N VAL A 145 -40.42 -8.36 -21.80
CA VAL A 145 -41.23 -9.44 -21.18
C VAL A 145 -42.66 -8.97 -20.92
N ALA A 146 -42.89 -7.70 -20.58
CA ALA A 146 -44.23 -7.14 -20.38
C ALA A 146 -45.06 -7.01 -21.67
N ALA A 147 -44.44 -7.02 -22.85
CA ALA A 147 -45.12 -6.91 -24.16
C ALA A 147 -45.57 -8.26 -24.75
N LYS A 148 -45.39 -9.38 -24.03
CA LYS A 148 -45.73 -10.75 -24.48
C LYS A 148 -46.85 -11.42 -23.69
N HIS A 149 -47.60 -10.67 -22.86
CA HIS A 149 -48.77 -11.17 -22.15
C HIS A 149 -50.05 -10.43 -22.55
#